data_AF-A0A2S8Z6Y8-F1
#
_entry.id   AF-A0A2S8Z6Y8-F1
#
_cell.length_a   1.000
_cell.length_b   1.000
_cell.length_c   1.000
_cell.angle_alpha   90.00
_cell.angle_beta   90.00
_cell.angle_gamma   90.00
#
_symmetry.space_group_name_H-M   'P 1'
#
loop_
_entity.id
_entity.type
_entity.pdbx_description
1 polymer ?
#
loop_
_entity_poly.entity_id
_entity_poly.type
_entity_poly.pdbx_seq_one_letter_code
_entity_poly.pdbx_strand_id
1 'polypeptide(L)'
;MATGMLRRGLPRVPGGEPWPPADAVAADAGVAEAPVEPTPTADAGAIVEPAVPAAASTAAEPSAAAASTAPVAAAAPAAAATVASGMPRLRRGLPRVPGGEAWPPAEAAVAASTSGGAAAAAASSSAGATPPSAAQEDAVESAVTSSAPTAVASAPAVAPAASTVVAEGVRRGLPRVAGGDPWPPADTVPAAQAAAAPAPVESARVESAAAESAPAESATPVAAPVAAAAVAVPAIADVDAPLPWTRTVWNGRAPRHITAAAAPGRRRPTWPQAIAVLFGAAALGVLAGAAIAFVRALLSFPFMQDFLAAFPGEYEPAIAVAAGFSPWIGWQHFFNAFLMVLIIRSGLQVRTEKRPTVFWTPRGEAKGKISLNLWFHQSLDILWLVNGVIFVVLLFVTGHWVRIVPTSWEVFPNALSAALQYVSFDWPHENGWNNYNSLQQLAYFATVFIAAPLAAITGFRMSGLWPKKAEKLSKAYPVEWARALHFPIMLYFVAFIIAHIALVMLTGFLRNLNHMFASQDAVTWTGFWVFIASLVVIAIAWVAARPLVLAPIAKVFGKVSGR
;
A
#
# COMPACT_ATOMS: atom_id res chain seq x y z
N MET A 1 -11.56 22.64 -52.17
CA MET A 1 -12.80 22.34 -51.42
C MET A 1 -13.15 20.87 -51.61
N ALA A 2 -13.13 20.07 -50.55
CA ALA A 2 -13.57 18.68 -50.59
C ALA A 2 -14.56 18.44 -49.44
N THR A 3 -15.85 18.45 -49.75
CA THR A 3 -16.92 18.28 -48.77
C THR A 3 -17.06 16.81 -48.41
N GLY A 4 -16.51 16.40 -47.26
CA GLY A 4 -16.63 15.04 -46.74
C GLY A 4 -18.06 14.74 -46.29
N MET A 5 -18.77 13.87 -47.01
CA MET A 5 -20.08 13.39 -46.57
C MET A 5 -19.95 12.48 -45.34
N LEU A 6 -20.69 12.80 -44.28
CA LEU A 6 -20.82 11.93 -43.10
C LEU A 6 -21.58 10.64 -43.47
N ARG A 7 -21.07 9.48 -43.04
CA ARG A 7 -21.81 8.21 -43.17
C ARG A 7 -23.04 8.24 -42.26
N ARG A 8 -24.23 8.05 -42.83
CA ARG A 8 -25.48 7.95 -42.06
C ARG A 8 -25.66 6.55 -41.47
N GLY A 9 -26.07 6.48 -40.21
CA GLY A 9 -26.52 5.27 -39.52
C GLY A 9 -28.03 5.07 -39.63
N LEU A 10 -28.55 4.00 -39.01
CA LEU A 10 -29.96 3.67 -39.05
C LEU A 10 -30.84 4.77 -38.38
N PRO A 11 -32.12 4.87 -38.76
CA PRO A 11 -33.08 5.76 -38.11
C PRO A 11 -33.21 5.51 -36.60
N ARG A 12 -33.40 6.59 -35.83
CA ARG A 12 -33.59 6.52 -34.36
C ARG A 12 -34.99 6.11 -33.93
N VAL A 13 -35.94 6.04 -34.87
CA VAL A 13 -37.32 5.55 -34.69
C VAL A 13 -37.75 4.75 -35.93
N PRO A 14 -38.63 3.73 -35.79
CA PRO A 14 -39.15 3.00 -36.95
C PRO A 14 -39.81 3.93 -37.97
N GLY A 15 -39.36 3.87 -39.23
CA GLY A 15 -39.86 4.73 -40.31
C GLY A 15 -39.28 6.17 -40.35
N GLY A 16 -38.38 6.55 -39.45
CA GLY A 16 -37.68 7.84 -39.51
C GLY A 16 -36.55 7.88 -40.55
N GLU A 17 -35.90 9.04 -40.70
CA GLU A 17 -34.74 9.18 -41.60
C GLU A 17 -33.42 8.68 -40.97
N PRO A 18 -32.45 8.23 -41.81
CA PRO A 18 -31.08 7.93 -41.38
C PRO A 18 -30.35 9.15 -40.81
N TRP A 19 -29.68 9.01 -39.67
CA TRP A 19 -28.96 10.10 -38.98
C TRP A 19 -27.44 10.09 -39.33
N PRO A 20 -26.78 11.24 -39.57
CA PRO A 20 -27.30 12.61 -39.51
C PRO A 20 -28.07 13.04 -40.79
N PRO A 21 -28.81 14.17 -40.74
CA PRO A 21 -29.51 14.74 -41.90
C PRO A 21 -28.62 15.01 -43.12
N ALA A 22 -29.24 15.20 -44.29
CA ALA A 22 -28.56 15.34 -45.58
C ALA A 22 -27.68 16.60 -45.70
N ASP A 23 -28.07 17.62 -44.97
CA ASP A 23 -27.61 19.00 -44.91
C ASP A 23 -26.66 19.26 -43.71
N ALA A 24 -26.39 18.24 -42.89
CA ALA A 24 -25.50 18.31 -41.74
C ALA A 24 -24.01 18.35 -42.16
N VAL A 25 -23.55 19.52 -42.62
CA VAL A 25 -22.12 19.80 -42.85
C VAL A 25 -21.40 19.94 -41.52
N ALA A 26 -20.24 19.30 -41.38
CA ALA A 26 -19.37 19.49 -40.21
C ALA A 26 -18.75 20.89 -40.25
N ALA A 27 -19.17 21.77 -39.35
CA ALA A 27 -18.53 23.07 -39.14
C ALA A 27 -17.18 22.85 -38.43
N ASP A 28 -16.09 23.22 -39.12
CA ASP A 28 -14.76 23.24 -38.51
C ASP A 28 -14.67 24.42 -37.52
N ALA A 29 -13.94 24.23 -36.41
CA ALA A 29 -13.98 25.13 -35.26
C ALA A 29 -13.04 26.35 -35.42
N GLY A 30 -13.25 27.11 -36.50
CA GLY A 30 -12.60 28.40 -36.72
C GLY A 30 -13.00 29.44 -35.67
N VAL A 31 -12.05 30.30 -35.28
CA VAL A 31 -12.25 31.33 -34.26
C VAL A 31 -13.32 32.33 -34.69
N ALA A 32 -14.34 32.53 -33.85
CA ALA A 32 -15.38 33.54 -34.06
C ALA A 32 -15.02 34.85 -33.34
N GLU A 33 -14.76 35.90 -34.10
CA GLU A 33 -14.71 37.28 -33.63
C GLU A 33 -16.08 37.97 -33.82
N ALA A 34 -16.41 38.95 -32.97
CA ALA A 34 -17.75 39.54 -32.89
C ALA A 34 -17.96 40.71 -33.89
N PRO A 35 -19.21 41.01 -34.30
CA PRO A 35 -19.48 41.73 -35.55
C PRO A 35 -19.52 43.26 -35.45
N VAL A 36 -19.33 43.93 -36.59
CA VAL A 36 -19.63 45.34 -36.83
C VAL A 36 -20.31 45.50 -38.21
N GLU A 37 -21.35 46.31 -38.26
CA GLU A 37 -22.11 46.68 -39.47
C GLU A 37 -22.51 48.18 -39.41
N PRO A 38 -22.85 48.85 -40.53
CA PRO A 38 -22.22 48.75 -41.85
C PRO A 38 -22.12 50.10 -42.64
N THR A 39 -21.47 50.08 -43.82
CA THR A 39 -21.60 51.06 -44.96
C THR A 39 -21.09 52.52 -44.78
N PRO A 40 -20.99 53.34 -45.86
CA PRO A 40 -20.26 53.07 -47.11
C PRO A 40 -19.44 54.28 -47.66
N THR A 41 -18.45 54.03 -48.55
CA THR A 41 -17.93 54.86 -49.68
C THR A 41 -16.53 54.33 -50.09
N ALA A 42 -15.92 54.67 -51.25
CA ALA A 42 -16.40 54.75 -52.63
C ALA A 42 -15.19 54.98 -53.59
N ASP A 43 -15.00 54.06 -54.55
CA ASP A 43 -14.31 54.24 -55.85
C ASP A 43 -12.78 54.54 -55.93
N ALA A 44 -12.25 54.34 -57.15
CA ALA A 44 -10.96 54.73 -57.75
C ALA A 44 -9.65 54.07 -57.25
N GLY A 45 -8.88 53.49 -58.20
CA GLY A 45 -7.46 53.13 -57.99
C GLY A 45 -6.98 51.86 -58.73
N ALA A 46 -6.75 51.94 -60.05
CA ALA A 46 -6.10 50.85 -60.79
C ALA A 46 -4.56 50.98 -60.77
N ILE A 47 -3.82 49.87 -60.99
CA ILE A 47 -2.65 49.74 -61.92
C ILE A 47 -1.87 48.40 -61.72
N VAL A 48 -1.87 47.58 -62.79
CA VAL A 48 -0.77 46.75 -63.36
C VAL A 48 -0.19 45.52 -62.60
N GLU A 49 -0.30 44.38 -63.32
CA GLU A 49 0.40 43.07 -63.26
C GLU A 49 1.93 43.14 -63.55
N PRO A 50 2.69 42.03 -63.67
CA PRO A 50 2.72 40.76 -62.91
C PRO A 50 4.18 40.35 -62.52
N ALA A 51 4.37 39.21 -61.83
CA ALA A 51 5.51 38.28 -62.10
C ALA A 51 5.42 36.95 -61.32
N VAL A 52 5.30 35.85 -62.07
CA VAL A 52 5.71 34.46 -61.71
C VAL A 52 6.99 34.13 -62.53
N PRO A 53 7.73 32.99 -62.39
CA PRO A 53 7.42 31.74 -61.68
C PRO A 53 8.59 31.04 -60.90
N ALA A 54 8.20 29.97 -60.18
CA ALA A 54 8.85 28.64 -60.00
C ALA A 54 10.39 28.41 -59.94
N ALA A 55 10.82 27.76 -58.85
CA ALA A 55 11.52 26.46 -58.80
C ALA A 55 11.35 25.90 -57.35
N ALA A 56 11.16 24.61 -57.00
CA ALA A 56 11.83 23.36 -57.38
C ALA A 56 13.34 23.35 -57.05
N SER A 57 13.95 22.34 -56.41
CA SER A 57 13.49 21.16 -55.64
C SER A 57 14.74 20.59 -54.90
N THR A 58 14.59 19.56 -54.05
CA THR A 58 15.68 18.74 -53.44
C THR A 58 16.69 19.47 -52.53
N ALA A 59 17.49 18.81 -51.67
CA ALA A 59 17.32 17.59 -50.86
C ALA A 59 18.46 17.51 -49.81
N ALA A 60 18.35 16.53 -48.89
CA ALA A 60 19.43 15.97 -48.06
C ALA A 60 20.00 16.78 -46.87
N GLU A 61 19.86 16.17 -45.70
CA GLU A 61 20.78 16.17 -44.55
C GLU A 61 22.25 15.86 -44.98
N PRO A 62 23.33 16.13 -44.18
CA PRO A 62 23.35 15.80 -42.73
C PRO A 62 24.33 16.53 -41.75
N SER A 63 24.12 16.18 -40.47
CA SER A 63 25.16 15.93 -39.43
C SER A 63 25.75 17.07 -38.56
N ALA A 64 25.76 16.78 -37.25
CA ALA A 64 26.77 17.14 -36.23
C ALA A 64 26.98 18.60 -35.76
N ALA A 65 26.39 18.88 -34.58
CA ALA A 65 27.02 19.40 -33.36
C ALA A 65 27.94 20.65 -33.38
N ALA A 66 27.55 21.69 -32.62
CA ALA A 66 28.28 22.11 -31.41
C ALA A 66 27.51 23.10 -30.49
N ALA A 67 27.74 22.95 -29.19
CA ALA A 67 27.76 23.93 -28.08
C ALA A 67 26.93 25.24 -28.08
N SER A 68 26.19 25.42 -26.97
CA SER A 68 26.10 26.65 -26.15
C SER A 68 25.45 27.92 -26.71
N THR A 69 24.31 28.31 -26.12
CA THR A 69 24.26 29.48 -25.20
C THR A 69 22.96 29.48 -24.38
N ALA A 70 23.02 30.04 -23.18
CA ALA A 70 21.84 30.48 -22.43
C ALA A 70 21.70 32.01 -22.57
N PRO A 71 20.53 32.57 -22.19
CA PRO A 71 20.58 33.82 -21.44
C PRO A 71 19.84 33.75 -20.10
N VAL A 72 20.24 34.63 -19.18
CA VAL A 72 19.63 34.84 -17.87
C VAL A 72 19.10 36.27 -17.80
N ALA A 73 17.81 36.44 -17.51
CA ALA A 73 17.20 37.66 -16.97
C ALA A 73 15.89 37.23 -16.27
N ALA A 74 15.58 37.46 -14.98
CA ALA A 74 16.00 38.41 -13.95
C ALA A 74 15.19 39.73 -13.88
N ALA A 75 14.76 40.03 -12.65
CA ALA A 75 14.13 41.25 -12.15
C ALA A 75 12.72 41.63 -12.68
N ALA A 76 11.84 41.96 -11.74
CA ALA A 76 10.59 42.70 -11.95
C ALA A 76 10.72 44.11 -11.34
N PRO A 77 9.85 45.07 -11.73
CA PRO A 77 9.46 46.17 -10.87
C PRO A 77 8.08 45.90 -10.24
N ALA A 78 7.84 46.44 -9.04
CA ALA A 78 6.55 46.38 -8.36
C ALA A 78 5.88 47.77 -8.32
N ALA A 79 4.55 47.82 -8.49
CA ALA A 79 3.77 49.04 -8.26
C ALA A 79 2.30 48.72 -7.91
N ALA A 80 1.73 49.56 -7.03
CA ALA A 80 0.31 49.84 -6.79
C ALA A 80 -0.71 48.67 -6.82
N ALA A 81 -1.23 48.31 -5.65
CA ALA A 81 -2.46 47.52 -5.54
C ALA A 81 -3.71 48.43 -5.53
N THR A 82 -4.69 48.14 -6.39
CA THR A 82 -6.07 48.66 -6.27
C THR A 82 -7.03 47.48 -6.13
N VAL A 83 -7.49 47.23 -4.90
CA VAL A 83 -8.42 46.13 -4.61
C VAL A 83 -9.84 46.53 -5.04
N ALA A 84 -10.26 46.05 -6.21
CA ALA A 84 -11.66 46.13 -6.62
C ALA A 84 -12.46 44.99 -5.95
N SER A 85 -13.43 45.36 -5.09
CA SER A 85 -14.20 44.43 -4.26
C SER A 85 -15.24 43.61 -5.04
N GLY A 86 -14.77 42.71 -5.91
CA GLY A 86 -15.63 41.78 -6.66
C GLY A 86 -16.08 40.57 -5.83
N MET A 87 -17.36 40.52 -5.45
CA MET A 87 -17.97 39.27 -4.98
C MET A 87 -17.92 38.19 -6.07
N PRO A 88 -17.68 36.91 -5.71
CA PRO A 88 -17.70 35.81 -6.67
C PRO A 88 -19.12 35.56 -7.19
N ARG A 89 -19.45 36.09 -8.38
CA ARG A 89 -20.72 35.81 -9.05
C ARG A 89 -20.74 34.36 -9.54
N LEU A 90 -21.49 33.50 -8.84
CA LEU A 90 -21.84 32.16 -9.28
C LEU A 90 -22.44 32.20 -10.70
N ARG A 91 -21.89 31.43 -11.64
CA ARG A 91 -22.52 31.24 -12.97
C ARG A 91 -23.84 30.51 -12.79
N ARG A 92 -24.93 31.09 -13.28
CA ARG A 92 -26.24 30.43 -13.31
C ARG A 92 -26.37 29.56 -14.57
N GLY A 93 -26.95 28.37 -14.42
CA GLY A 93 -27.28 27.45 -15.51
C GLY A 93 -28.70 27.68 -16.03
N LEU A 94 -29.10 26.86 -17.01
CA LEU A 94 -30.44 26.96 -17.61
C LEU A 94 -31.56 26.69 -16.59
N PRO A 95 -32.77 27.22 -16.83
CA PRO A 95 -33.95 26.91 -16.01
C PRO A 95 -34.26 25.42 -15.95
N ARG A 96 -34.70 24.95 -14.77
CA ARG A 96 -35.10 23.55 -14.55
C ARG A 96 -36.50 23.21 -15.07
N VAL A 97 -37.27 24.23 -15.49
CA VAL A 97 -38.58 24.11 -16.14
C VAL A 97 -38.69 25.15 -17.26
N PRO A 98 -39.41 24.89 -18.36
CA PRO A 98 -39.64 25.86 -19.42
C PRO A 98 -40.24 27.17 -18.87
N GLY A 99 -39.60 28.31 -19.15
CA GLY A 99 -40.03 29.62 -18.65
C GLY A 99 -39.66 29.95 -17.20
N GLY A 100 -38.97 29.06 -16.48
CA GLY A 100 -38.49 29.33 -15.11
C GLY A 100 -37.24 30.23 -15.06
N GLU A 101 -36.79 30.59 -13.85
CA GLU A 101 -35.52 31.33 -13.67
C GLU A 101 -34.27 30.45 -13.81
N ALA A 102 -33.13 31.09 -14.10
CA ALA A 102 -31.83 30.45 -14.20
C ALA A 102 -31.30 30.03 -12.81
N TRP A 103 -30.93 28.76 -12.64
CA TRP A 103 -30.50 28.20 -11.34
C TRP A 103 -29.02 28.49 -11.03
N PRO A 104 -28.63 28.86 -9.78
CA PRO A 104 -29.47 29.00 -8.59
C PRO A 104 -30.23 30.35 -8.52
N PRO A 105 -31.34 30.41 -7.75
CA PRO A 105 -32.11 31.63 -7.50
C PRO A 105 -31.26 32.79 -6.98
N ALA A 106 -31.72 34.02 -7.23
CA ALA A 106 -30.97 35.23 -6.84
C ALA A 106 -30.68 35.33 -5.34
N GLU A 107 -31.66 34.95 -4.52
CA GLU A 107 -31.61 35.09 -3.06
C GLU A 107 -30.74 34.02 -2.39
N ALA A 108 -30.64 32.83 -3.00
CA ALA A 108 -29.82 31.72 -2.50
C ALA A 108 -28.32 32.04 -2.45
N ALA A 109 -27.84 32.98 -3.26
CA ALA A 109 -26.46 33.45 -3.23
C ALA A 109 -26.12 34.27 -1.97
N VAL A 110 -27.11 34.90 -1.33
CA VAL A 110 -26.91 35.74 -0.14
C VAL A 110 -26.82 34.88 1.13
N ALA A 111 -27.67 33.85 1.24
CA ALA A 111 -27.75 32.96 2.40
C ALA A 111 -26.46 32.15 2.66
N ALA A 112 -25.64 31.90 1.63
CA ALA A 112 -24.36 31.19 1.76
C ALA A 112 -23.22 32.05 2.36
N SER A 113 -23.44 33.35 2.59
CA SER A 113 -22.37 34.31 2.92
C SER A 113 -22.30 34.72 4.40
N THR A 114 -23.26 34.30 5.24
CA THR A 114 -23.47 34.85 6.60
C THR A 114 -23.21 33.87 7.74
N SER A 115 -22.76 32.65 7.47
CA SER A 115 -22.53 31.58 8.46
C SER A 115 -21.05 31.37 8.83
N GLY A 116 -20.33 32.44 9.18
CA GLY A 116 -18.96 32.31 9.70
C GLY A 116 -18.33 33.60 10.23
N GLY A 117 -18.23 33.77 11.56
CA GLY A 117 -17.47 34.89 12.13
C GLY A 117 -17.75 35.32 13.58
N ALA A 118 -17.69 34.42 14.57
CA ALA A 118 -17.49 34.79 15.97
C ALA A 118 -16.84 33.62 16.74
N ALA A 119 -15.94 33.88 17.68
CA ALA A 119 -15.11 32.84 18.31
C ALA A 119 -14.98 33.00 19.85
N ALA A 120 -14.76 31.85 20.50
CA ALA A 120 -14.15 31.65 21.82
C ALA A 120 -14.74 32.38 23.05
N ALA A 121 -15.49 31.62 23.85
CA ALA A 121 -15.57 31.76 25.30
C ALA A 121 -15.58 30.35 25.95
N ALA A 122 -15.35 30.24 27.26
CA ALA A 122 -14.99 28.98 27.92
C ALA A 122 -15.99 28.53 29.01
N ALA A 123 -15.73 27.33 29.54
CA ALA A 123 -16.24 26.75 30.79
C ALA A 123 -17.70 26.25 30.84
N SER A 124 -17.80 24.92 30.93
CA SER A 124 -18.46 24.15 32.00
C SER A 124 -19.86 24.52 32.55
N SER A 125 -20.64 23.43 32.66
CA SER A 125 -21.46 23.00 33.82
C SER A 125 -22.97 23.26 33.88
N SER A 126 -23.65 22.18 34.30
CA SER A 126 -24.90 22.09 35.08
C SER A 126 -26.17 22.79 34.60
N ALA A 127 -27.20 21.96 34.42
CA ALA A 127 -28.60 22.37 34.44
C ALA A 127 -28.99 23.03 35.77
N GLY A 128 -29.93 23.98 35.68
CA GLY A 128 -30.68 24.57 36.80
C GLY A 128 -31.90 25.29 36.21
N ALA A 129 -33.10 24.99 36.71
CA ALA A 129 -34.35 25.48 36.14
C ALA A 129 -35.14 26.34 37.13
N THR A 130 -35.89 27.32 36.61
CA THR A 130 -36.83 28.12 37.43
C THR A 130 -38.07 28.54 36.63
N PRO A 131 -39.27 28.13 37.08
CA PRO A 131 -40.55 28.76 36.74
C PRO A 131 -41.29 29.32 37.97
N PRO A 132 -42.13 30.35 37.79
CA PRO A 132 -43.31 30.62 38.62
C PRO A 132 -44.60 30.73 37.76
N SER A 133 -45.83 30.57 38.25
CA SER A 133 -46.35 30.12 39.56
C SER A 133 -47.85 29.76 39.43
N ALA A 134 -48.30 28.70 40.12
CA ALA A 134 -49.62 28.51 40.78
C ALA A 134 -49.84 27.00 41.11
N ALA A 135 -50.63 26.59 42.11
CA ALA A 135 -51.03 27.18 43.41
C ALA A 135 -51.71 26.07 44.26
N GLN A 136 -51.64 26.17 45.60
CA GLN A 136 -52.29 25.29 46.61
C GLN A 136 -51.80 23.81 46.61
N GLU A 137 -51.72 23.08 47.73
CA GLU A 137 -52.04 23.34 49.15
C GLU A 137 -51.16 22.45 50.08
N ASP A 138 -51.08 22.77 51.39
CA ASP A 138 -50.60 21.99 52.56
C ASP A 138 -49.37 21.03 52.42
N ALA A 139 -48.18 21.33 53.01
CA ALA A 139 -47.74 21.03 54.40
C ALA A 139 -47.36 19.53 54.64
N VAL A 140 -46.43 19.08 55.51
CA VAL A 140 -45.58 19.58 56.63
C VAL A 140 -44.31 18.66 56.71
N GLU A 141 -43.20 18.83 57.46
CA GLU A 141 -42.59 19.81 58.40
C GLU A 141 -41.05 19.52 58.52
N SER A 142 -40.22 20.47 58.99
CA SER A 142 -38.90 20.29 59.68
C SER A 142 -37.73 19.50 59.00
N ALA A 143 -36.44 19.59 59.39
CA ALA A 143 -35.59 20.60 60.07
C ALA A 143 -34.08 20.15 59.92
N VAL A 144 -33.09 20.97 59.48
CA VAL A 144 -32.17 21.87 60.26
C VAL A 144 -30.71 21.35 60.47
N THR A 145 -29.70 22.17 60.07
CA THR A 145 -28.26 22.24 60.51
C THR A 145 -27.24 21.10 60.19
N SER A 146 -25.89 21.29 60.17
CA SER A 146 -25.01 22.49 60.02
C SER A 146 -23.49 22.14 59.89
N SER A 147 -22.70 23.10 59.36
CA SER A 147 -21.29 23.48 59.70
C SER A 147 -20.06 22.58 59.43
N ALA A 148 -19.01 23.24 58.91
CA ALA A 148 -17.58 22.88 58.93
C ALA A 148 -16.87 23.69 60.07
N PRO A 149 -15.58 24.16 60.07
CA PRO A 149 -14.42 24.00 59.16
C PRO A 149 -12.98 23.89 59.79
N THR A 150 -11.93 23.75 58.96
CA THR A 150 -10.50 24.21 59.15
C THR A 150 -9.63 23.67 60.33
N ALA A 151 -8.28 23.69 60.35
CA ALA A 151 -7.18 23.82 59.35
C ALA A 151 -5.79 23.52 60.00
N VAL A 152 -4.68 23.93 59.35
CA VAL A 152 -3.27 24.04 59.82
C VAL A 152 -2.38 22.79 59.61
N ALA A 153 -1.06 23.01 59.40
CA ALA A 153 -0.07 22.01 58.97
C ALA A 153 1.29 22.17 59.68
N SER A 154 2.09 21.09 59.75
CA SER A 154 3.53 21.08 60.12
C SER A 154 4.19 19.72 59.78
N ALA A 155 5.53 19.71 59.65
CA ALA A 155 6.39 18.55 59.38
C ALA A 155 7.86 18.92 59.77
N PRO A 156 8.85 18.01 59.80
CA PRO A 156 8.82 16.56 59.51
C PRO A 156 9.47 15.67 60.61
N ALA A 157 9.43 14.33 60.48
CA ALA A 157 10.56 13.40 60.70
C ALA A 157 10.17 11.89 60.69
N VAL A 158 11.07 11.03 60.17
CA VAL A 158 11.17 9.56 60.33
C VAL A 158 10.03 8.68 59.74
N ALA A 159 10.39 7.46 59.32
CA ALA A 159 9.56 6.43 58.68
C ALA A 159 9.53 5.13 59.56
N PRO A 160 8.89 3.99 59.20
CA PRO A 160 8.14 3.66 57.97
C PRO A 160 6.78 2.92 58.17
N ALA A 161 5.90 2.93 57.16
CA ALA A 161 4.85 1.90 56.99
C ALA A 161 4.21 1.87 55.58
N ALA A 162 3.73 0.68 55.20
CA ALA A 162 2.63 0.37 54.28
C ALA A 162 2.44 1.18 52.97
N SER A 163 2.82 0.59 51.84
CA SER A 163 2.31 0.97 50.51
C SER A 163 0.85 0.52 50.32
N THR A 164 -0.09 1.46 50.26
CA THR A 164 -1.51 1.15 49.99
C THR A 164 -1.71 0.69 48.55
N VAL A 165 -2.02 -0.59 48.35
CA VAL A 165 -2.41 -1.11 47.03
C VAL A 165 -3.87 -0.78 46.76
N VAL A 166 -4.13 0.08 45.77
CA VAL A 166 -5.49 0.33 45.28
C VAL A 166 -5.98 -0.89 44.52
N ALA A 167 -7.06 -1.52 45.00
CA ALA A 167 -7.68 -2.65 44.32
C ALA A 167 -8.43 -2.19 43.06
N GLU A 168 -8.14 -2.82 41.91
CA GLU A 168 -8.74 -2.49 40.63
C GLU A 168 -10.17 -3.08 40.55
N GLY A 169 -11.18 -2.20 40.66
CA GLY A 169 -12.58 -2.61 40.78
C GLY A 169 -13.17 -3.24 39.50
N VAL A 170 -13.78 -4.43 39.66
CA VAL A 170 -14.48 -5.14 38.57
C VAL A 170 -15.70 -4.33 38.12
N ARG A 171 -15.81 -4.04 36.81
CA ARG A 171 -16.98 -3.38 36.22
C ARG A 171 -18.20 -4.31 36.29
N ARG A 172 -19.29 -3.85 36.92
CA ARG A 172 -20.57 -4.56 36.97
C ARG A 172 -21.41 -4.25 35.72
N GLY A 173 -22.04 -5.27 35.16
CA GLY A 173 -22.98 -5.20 34.04
C GLY A 173 -24.43 -5.28 34.50
N LEU A 174 -25.37 -5.34 33.54
CA LEU A 174 -26.80 -5.35 33.81
C LEU A 174 -27.23 -6.56 34.68
N PRO A 175 -28.32 -6.42 35.46
CA PRO A 175 -28.93 -7.52 36.20
C PRO A 175 -29.30 -8.71 35.31
N ARG A 176 -29.17 -9.92 35.85
CA ARG A 176 -29.54 -11.17 35.13
C ARG A 176 -31.03 -11.50 35.18
N VAL A 177 -31.80 -10.75 35.97
CA VAL A 177 -33.26 -10.83 36.12
C VAL A 177 -33.82 -9.42 36.22
N ALA A 178 -35.06 -9.21 35.74
CA ALA A 178 -35.71 -7.90 35.82
C ALA A 178 -35.88 -7.48 37.29
N GLY A 179 -35.38 -6.29 37.65
CA GLY A 179 -35.42 -5.76 39.02
C GLY A 179 -34.34 -6.31 39.99
N GLY A 180 -33.40 -7.14 39.53
CA GLY A 180 -32.27 -7.59 40.37
C GLY A 180 -31.09 -6.62 40.41
N ASP A 181 -30.06 -6.97 41.19
CA ASP A 181 -28.82 -6.19 41.30
C ASP A 181 -27.86 -6.34 40.09
N PRO A 182 -26.99 -5.34 39.82
CA PRO A 182 -25.94 -5.41 38.80
C PRO A 182 -24.94 -6.55 39.07
N TRP A 183 -24.64 -7.35 38.04
CA TRP A 183 -23.73 -8.50 38.17
C TRP A 183 -22.27 -8.13 37.83
N PRO A 184 -21.24 -8.55 38.60
CA PRO A 184 -21.32 -9.43 39.76
C PRO A 184 -21.59 -8.69 41.10
N PRO A 185 -22.03 -9.42 42.15
CA PRO A 185 -22.28 -8.86 43.49
C PRO A 185 -21.09 -8.11 44.09
N ALA A 186 -21.37 -7.24 45.06
CA ALA A 186 -20.40 -6.29 45.59
C ALA A 186 -19.10 -6.92 46.13
N ASP A 187 -19.22 -8.08 46.77
CA ASP A 187 -18.15 -8.75 47.51
C ASP A 187 -17.35 -9.74 46.64
N THR A 188 -17.48 -9.67 45.31
CA THR A 188 -16.80 -10.59 44.38
C THR A 188 -15.32 -10.24 44.16
N VAL A 189 -14.50 -10.64 45.13
CA VAL A 189 -13.04 -10.58 45.05
C VAL A 189 -12.51 -11.54 43.96
N PRO A 190 -11.61 -11.10 43.05
CA PRO A 190 -10.94 -12.00 42.12
C PRO A 190 -10.06 -13.02 42.86
N ALA A 191 -10.33 -14.31 42.67
CA ALA A 191 -9.55 -15.38 43.27
C ALA A 191 -8.14 -15.46 42.63
N ALA A 192 -7.16 -14.83 43.27
CA ALA A 192 -5.75 -14.98 42.90
C ALA A 192 -5.28 -16.40 43.22
N GLN A 193 -5.08 -17.22 42.19
CA GLN A 193 -4.68 -18.61 42.34
C GLN A 193 -3.22 -18.70 42.83
N ALA A 194 -3.04 -18.85 44.14
CA ALA A 194 -1.73 -19.00 44.76
C ALA A 194 -1.09 -20.35 44.37
N ALA A 195 -0.02 -20.30 43.57
CA ALA A 195 0.83 -21.45 43.33
C ALA A 195 1.71 -21.70 44.57
N ALA A 196 1.61 -22.88 45.17
CA ALA A 196 2.43 -23.26 46.32
C ALA A 196 3.91 -23.42 45.91
N ALA A 197 4.82 -22.86 46.71
CA ALA A 197 6.26 -23.01 46.52
C ALA A 197 6.80 -24.16 47.40
N PRO A 198 7.69 -25.03 46.88
CA PRO A 198 8.46 -25.95 47.71
C PRO A 198 9.61 -25.21 48.44
N ALA A 199 9.90 -25.66 49.66
CA ALA A 199 10.97 -25.16 50.52
C ALA A 199 12.37 -25.67 50.07
N PRO A 200 13.49 -25.08 50.54
CA PRO A 200 14.83 -25.41 50.04
C PRO A 200 15.35 -26.75 50.58
N VAL A 201 16.29 -27.35 49.83
CA VAL A 201 17.13 -28.47 50.30
C VAL A 201 18.59 -28.04 50.37
N GLU A 202 19.23 -28.41 51.46
CA GLU A 202 20.60 -28.02 51.83
C GLU A 202 21.66 -28.96 51.22
N SER A 203 22.92 -28.53 51.19
CA SER A 203 24.00 -29.28 50.53
C SER A 203 24.57 -30.40 51.41
N ALA A 204 24.29 -31.66 51.05
CA ALA A 204 24.92 -32.83 51.66
C ALA A 204 26.06 -33.39 50.79
N ARG A 205 27.25 -33.46 51.36
CA ARG A 205 28.46 -34.09 50.79
C ARG A 205 28.48 -35.58 51.13
N VAL A 206 28.76 -36.44 50.16
CA VAL A 206 29.19 -37.83 50.41
C VAL A 206 30.43 -38.12 49.57
N GLU A 207 31.31 -38.94 50.11
CA GLU A 207 32.70 -39.16 49.71
C GLU A 207 32.95 -40.65 49.50
N SER A 208 33.74 -41.01 48.48
CA SER A 208 34.33 -42.35 48.36
C SER A 208 35.55 -42.34 47.43
N ALA A 209 36.56 -43.15 47.74
CA ALA A 209 37.81 -43.33 46.99
C ALA A 209 37.66 -44.49 45.97
N ALA A 210 38.65 -44.91 45.16
CA ALA A 210 40.08 -44.58 44.98
C ALA A 210 40.41 -44.67 43.45
N ALA A 211 41.64 -44.54 42.91
CA ALA A 211 43.00 -44.55 43.43
C ALA A 211 43.89 -43.65 42.51
N GLU A 212 44.82 -42.85 43.02
CA GLU A 212 46.23 -43.18 43.35
C GLU A 212 47.21 -43.17 42.15
N SER A 213 47.94 -42.05 41.98
CA SER A 213 49.41 -41.98 41.77
C SER A 213 49.85 -40.54 41.41
N ALA A 214 51.09 -40.18 41.74
CA ALA A 214 51.73 -38.87 41.59
C ALA A 214 53.29 -39.09 41.63
N PRO A 215 54.19 -38.09 41.58
CA PRO A 215 54.00 -36.62 41.49
C PRO A 215 54.97 -35.91 40.48
N ALA A 216 55.10 -34.58 40.64
CA ALA A 216 56.20 -33.71 40.17
C ALA A 216 56.26 -33.35 38.66
N GLU A 217 56.84 -32.22 38.22
CA GLU A 217 57.48 -31.11 38.97
C GLU A 217 57.27 -29.73 38.29
N SER A 218 57.81 -28.66 38.90
CA SER A 218 57.52 -27.25 38.60
C SER A 218 58.53 -26.57 37.66
N ALA A 219 58.12 -25.44 37.04
CA ALA A 219 58.80 -24.11 37.11
C ALA A 219 58.74 -23.25 35.82
N THR A 220 58.60 -21.94 36.03
CA THR A 220 58.97 -20.80 35.16
C THR A 220 59.27 -19.60 36.10
N PRO A 221 59.77 -18.43 35.67
CA PRO A 221 60.35 -18.00 34.37
C PRO A 221 61.77 -17.41 34.57
N VAL A 222 62.32 -16.67 33.59
CA VAL A 222 63.17 -15.45 33.74
C VAL A 222 63.42 -14.80 32.34
N ALA A 223 64.01 -13.60 32.28
CA ALA A 223 63.87 -12.63 31.19
C ALA A 223 65.10 -12.39 30.27
N ALA A 224 64.92 -11.40 29.37
CA ALA A 224 65.75 -10.88 28.27
C ALA A 224 67.11 -10.23 28.73
N PRO A 225 68.02 -9.64 27.89
CA PRO A 225 67.68 -8.85 26.68
C PRO A 225 68.71 -8.69 25.51
N VAL A 226 68.27 -7.92 24.50
CA VAL A 226 68.93 -7.23 23.34
C VAL A 226 70.21 -7.77 22.68
N ALA A 227 70.14 -7.94 21.34
CA ALA A 227 71.14 -7.46 20.39
C ALA A 227 70.46 -7.07 19.07
N ALA A 228 71.02 -6.14 18.29
CA ALA A 228 70.44 -5.67 17.02
C ALA A 228 71.26 -6.15 15.80
N ALA A 229 70.59 -6.49 14.71
CA ALA A 229 71.21 -6.81 13.42
C ALA A 229 70.34 -6.30 12.25
N ALA A 230 70.98 -6.05 11.11
CA ALA A 230 70.41 -5.30 9.99
C ALA A 230 69.30 -6.03 9.21
N VAL A 231 68.53 -5.25 8.45
CA VAL A 231 67.60 -5.77 7.43
C VAL A 231 68.40 -6.46 6.33
N ALA A 232 68.31 -7.78 6.27
CA ALA A 232 68.70 -8.58 5.11
C ALA A 232 67.44 -9.07 4.40
N VAL A 233 67.30 -8.78 3.11
CA VAL A 233 66.25 -9.40 2.29
C VAL A 233 66.61 -10.88 2.11
N PRO A 234 65.78 -11.85 2.55
CA PRO A 234 66.06 -13.24 2.27
C PRO A 234 65.95 -13.45 0.75
N ALA A 235 67.04 -13.93 0.15
CA ALA A 235 67.00 -14.43 -1.22
C ALA A 235 65.95 -15.54 -1.34
N ILE A 236 65.37 -15.70 -2.54
CA ILE A 236 64.43 -16.79 -2.81
C ILE A 236 65.17 -18.10 -2.55
N ALA A 237 64.68 -18.88 -1.58
CA ALA A 237 65.33 -20.13 -1.19
C ALA A 237 65.29 -21.12 -2.35
N ASP A 238 66.46 -21.71 -2.63
CA ASP A 238 66.60 -22.77 -3.62
C ASP A 238 65.74 -23.98 -3.24
N VAL A 239 65.03 -24.55 -4.23
CA VAL A 239 63.98 -25.54 -4.01
C VAL A 239 64.55 -26.94 -3.81
N ASP A 240 65.76 -27.19 -4.32
CA ASP A 240 66.43 -28.49 -4.26
C ASP A 240 67.23 -28.72 -2.96
N ALA A 241 67.26 -27.75 -2.04
CA ALA A 241 67.89 -27.87 -0.74
C ALA A 241 66.97 -28.57 0.30
N PRO A 242 67.30 -29.79 0.79
CA PRO A 242 66.48 -30.47 1.79
C PRO A 242 66.52 -29.74 3.14
N LEU A 243 65.34 -29.45 3.69
CA LEU A 243 65.20 -28.72 4.96
C LEU A 243 65.80 -29.52 6.15
N PRO A 244 66.52 -28.87 7.07
CA PRO A 244 67.25 -29.55 8.17
C PRO A 244 66.35 -30.04 9.32
N TRP A 245 65.03 -30.05 9.12
CA TRP A 245 64.04 -30.56 10.07
C TRP A 245 63.07 -31.47 9.33
N THR A 246 62.77 -32.63 9.92
CA THR A 246 61.71 -33.50 9.42
C THR A 246 60.38 -32.75 9.51
N ARG A 247 59.70 -32.58 8.36
CA ARG A 247 58.33 -32.09 8.38
C ARG A 247 57.51 -33.04 9.25
N THR A 248 56.93 -32.50 10.32
CA THR A 248 55.87 -33.17 11.08
C THR A 248 54.63 -33.25 10.19
N VAL A 249 54.66 -34.19 9.24
CA VAL A 249 53.50 -34.62 8.48
C VAL A 249 52.57 -35.28 9.50
N TRP A 250 51.72 -34.46 10.12
CA TRP A 250 50.46 -34.93 10.63
C TRP A 250 49.86 -35.78 9.53
N ASN A 251 49.62 -37.07 9.81
CA ASN A 251 49.00 -38.00 8.87
C ASN A 251 47.51 -37.65 8.76
N GLY A 252 47.25 -36.48 8.21
CA GLY A 252 45.97 -35.91 7.90
C GLY A 252 45.32 -36.83 6.89
N ARG A 253 44.51 -37.75 7.41
CA ARG A 253 43.62 -38.63 6.65
C ARG A 253 43.03 -37.81 5.52
N ALA A 254 43.52 -38.07 4.30
CA ALA A 254 43.38 -37.16 3.16
C ALA A 254 41.92 -36.69 3.04
N PRO A 255 41.66 -35.39 2.73
CA PRO A 255 40.32 -34.82 2.77
C PRO A 255 39.36 -35.74 2.02
N ARG A 256 38.57 -36.49 2.78
CA ARG A 256 37.64 -37.44 2.20
C ARG A 256 36.69 -36.59 1.38
N HIS A 257 36.73 -36.76 0.06
CA HIS A 257 35.63 -36.34 -0.79
C HIS A 257 34.41 -37.13 -0.33
N ILE A 258 33.72 -36.58 0.67
CA ILE A 258 32.31 -36.80 0.87
C ILE A 258 31.71 -36.27 -0.42
N THR A 259 31.52 -37.17 -1.38
CA THR A 259 30.75 -36.90 -2.59
C THR A 259 29.42 -36.36 -2.11
N ALA A 260 29.21 -35.05 -2.33
CA ALA A 260 28.05 -34.36 -1.78
C ALA A 260 26.81 -35.08 -2.31
N ALA A 261 26.13 -35.81 -1.41
CA ALA A 261 25.18 -36.84 -1.79
C ALA A 261 24.18 -36.26 -2.79
N ALA A 262 24.18 -36.83 -4.00
CA ALA A 262 23.64 -36.17 -5.19
C ALA A 262 22.24 -35.62 -4.89
N ALA A 263 22.10 -34.28 -4.96
CA ALA A 263 20.92 -33.58 -4.49
C ALA A 263 19.68 -34.27 -5.08
N PRO A 264 18.75 -34.77 -4.24
CA PRO A 264 17.79 -35.79 -4.67
C PRO A 264 16.99 -35.26 -5.84
N GLY A 265 17.25 -35.83 -7.03
CA GLY A 265 16.70 -35.35 -8.28
C GLY A 265 15.18 -35.28 -8.16
N ARG A 266 14.58 -34.17 -8.60
CA ARG A 266 13.11 -34.00 -8.58
C ARG A 266 12.49 -35.25 -9.21
N ARG A 267 11.87 -36.10 -8.38
CA ARG A 267 11.26 -37.34 -8.83
C ARG A 267 10.23 -36.96 -9.89
N ARG A 268 10.46 -37.37 -11.13
CA ARG A 268 9.47 -37.21 -12.20
C ARG A 268 8.20 -37.94 -11.73
N PRO A 269 7.00 -37.37 -11.92
CA PRO A 269 5.77 -38.06 -11.54
C PRO A 269 5.72 -39.42 -12.25
N THR A 270 5.31 -40.46 -11.54
CA THR A 270 5.09 -41.77 -12.18
C THR A 270 3.95 -41.65 -13.19
N TRP A 271 3.89 -42.54 -14.18
CA TRP A 271 2.83 -42.48 -15.20
C TRP A 271 1.41 -42.48 -14.59
N PRO A 272 1.10 -43.28 -13.55
CA PRO A 272 -0.16 -43.18 -12.81
C PRO A 272 -0.38 -41.83 -12.09
N GLN A 273 0.68 -41.16 -11.60
CA GLN A 273 0.55 -39.81 -11.02
C GLN A 273 0.27 -38.76 -12.08
N ALA A 274 0.87 -38.88 -13.27
CA ALA A 274 0.55 -38.00 -14.40
C ALA A 274 -0.91 -38.20 -14.85
N ILE A 275 -1.38 -39.45 -14.94
CA ILE A 275 -2.79 -39.78 -15.20
C ILE A 275 -3.71 -39.19 -14.11
N ALA A 276 -3.38 -39.36 -12.83
CA ALA A 276 -4.20 -38.83 -11.73
C ALA A 276 -4.27 -37.29 -11.74
N VAL A 277 -3.18 -36.60 -12.11
CA VAL A 277 -3.18 -35.14 -12.32
C VAL A 277 -4.05 -34.74 -13.52
N LEU A 278 -4.01 -35.50 -14.62
CA LEU A 278 -4.88 -35.25 -15.78
C LEU A 278 -6.36 -35.47 -15.47
N PHE A 279 -6.73 -36.53 -14.74
CA PHE A 279 -8.10 -36.74 -14.27
C PHE A 279 -8.53 -35.67 -13.25
N GLY A 280 -7.65 -35.23 -12.36
CA GLY A 280 -7.92 -34.12 -11.44
C GLY A 280 -8.15 -32.79 -12.18
N ALA A 281 -7.36 -32.50 -13.20
CA ALA A 281 -7.54 -31.32 -14.06
C ALA A 281 -8.82 -31.41 -14.90
N ALA A 282 -9.15 -32.60 -15.44
CA ALA A 282 -10.39 -32.83 -16.17
C ALA A 282 -11.62 -32.69 -15.26
N ALA A 283 -11.59 -33.24 -14.04
CA ALA A 283 -12.66 -33.08 -13.06
C ALA A 283 -12.83 -31.61 -12.64
N LEU A 284 -11.73 -30.87 -12.44
CA LEU A 284 -11.78 -29.43 -12.19
C LEU A 284 -12.37 -28.66 -13.38
N GLY A 285 -12.03 -29.03 -14.62
CA GLY A 285 -12.61 -28.48 -15.83
C GLY A 285 -14.11 -28.75 -15.98
N VAL A 286 -14.57 -29.96 -15.63
CA VAL A 286 -16.00 -30.31 -15.59
C VAL A 286 -16.73 -29.54 -14.49
N LEU A 287 -16.15 -29.38 -13.31
CA LEU A 287 -16.71 -28.56 -12.23
C LEU A 287 -16.81 -27.08 -12.61
N ALA A 288 -15.79 -26.53 -13.29
CA ALA A 288 -15.83 -25.18 -13.84
C ALA A 288 -16.92 -25.05 -14.92
N GLY A 289 -17.00 -26.00 -15.87
CA GLY A 289 -18.06 -26.04 -16.88
C GLY A 289 -19.47 -26.11 -16.28
N ALA A 290 -19.65 -26.92 -15.23
CA ALA A 290 -20.90 -27.01 -14.49
C ALA A 290 -21.24 -25.70 -13.75
N ALA A 291 -20.26 -25.01 -13.17
CA ALA A 291 -20.46 -23.71 -12.54
C ALA A 291 -20.85 -22.61 -13.56
N ILE A 292 -20.18 -22.57 -14.72
CA ILE A 292 -20.51 -21.65 -15.83
C ILE A 292 -21.95 -21.91 -16.32
N ALA A 293 -22.31 -23.18 -16.53
CA ALA A 293 -23.64 -23.57 -16.99
C ALA A 293 -24.72 -23.27 -15.94
N PHE A 294 -24.46 -23.54 -14.66
CA PHE A 294 -25.37 -23.21 -13.56
C PHE A 294 -25.58 -21.70 -13.44
N VAL A 295 -24.52 -20.89 -13.49
CA VAL A 295 -24.66 -19.42 -13.42
C VAL A 295 -25.36 -18.89 -14.66
N ARG A 296 -25.09 -19.40 -15.87
CA ARG A 296 -25.86 -19.01 -17.07
C ARG A 296 -27.34 -19.37 -16.98
N ALA A 297 -27.68 -20.54 -16.44
CA ALA A 297 -29.08 -20.89 -16.17
C ALA A 297 -29.71 -19.97 -15.12
N LEU A 298 -29.00 -19.66 -14.03
CA LEU A 298 -29.45 -18.73 -12.99
C LEU A 298 -29.68 -17.31 -13.55
N LEU A 299 -28.78 -16.81 -14.40
CA LEU A 299 -28.90 -15.52 -15.07
C LEU A 299 -30.07 -15.48 -16.08
N SER A 300 -30.52 -16.62 -16.62
CA SER A 300 -31.64 -16.66 -17.57
C SER A 300 -33.03 -16.50 -16.96
N PHE A 301 -33.18 -16.53 -15.62
CA PHE A 301 -34.47 -16.32 -14.98
C PHE A 301 -34.86 -14.83 -14.98
N PRO A 302 -36.16 -14.48 -15.17
CA PRO A 302 -36.61 -13.08 -15.22
C PRO A 302 -36.16 -12.24 -14.01
N PHE A 303 -36.34 -12.74 -12.78
CA PHE A 303 -35.94 -12.01 -11.57
C PHE A 303 -34.43 -11.70 -11.49
N MET A 304 -33.60 -12.47 -12.20
CA MET A 304 -32.15 -12.25 -12.27
C MET A 304 -31.79 -11.28 -13.39
N GLN A 305 -32.58 -11.23 -14.48
CA GLN A 305 -32.51 -10.15 -15.46
C GLN A 305 -32.95 -8.82 -14.84
N ASP A 306 -34.03 -8.81 -14.05
CA ASP A 306 -34.47 -7.64 -13.28
C ASP A 306 -33.40 -7.18 -12.29
N PHE A 307 -32.74 -8.11 -11.61
CA PHE A 307 -31.61 -7.82 -10.70
C PHE A 307 -30.41 -7.22 -11.45
N LEU A 308 -30.01 -7.77 -12.61
CA LEU A 308 -28.95 -7.19 -13.45
C LEU A 308 -29.33 -5.82 -14.03
N ALA A 309 -30.61 -5.58 -14.33
CA ALA A 309 -31.09 -4.27 -14.79
C ALA A 309 -31.07 -3.21 -13.67
N ALA A 310 -31.34 -3.60 -12.42
CA ALA A 310 -31.21 -2.74 -11.26
C ALA A 310 -29.75 -2.54 -10.79
N PHE A 311 -28.90 -3.54 -10.99
CA PHE A 311 -27.50 -3.58 -10.55
C PHE A 311 -26.61 -4.11 -11.69
N PRO A 312 -26.19 -3.26 -12.65
CA PRO A 312 -25.49 -3.70 -13.86
C PRO A 312 -24.06 -4.21 -13.62
N GLY A 313 -23.45 -3.90 -12.47
CA GLY A 313 -22.07 -4.24 -12.11
C GLY A 313 -21.28 -3.05 -11.55
N GLU A 314 -21.72 -1.84 -11.81
CA GLU A 314 -21.14 -0.57 -11.36
C GLU A 314 -22.22 0.44 -10.95
N TYR A 315 -21.81 1.48 -10.22
CA TYR A 315 -22.64 2.61 -9.83
C TYR A 315 -21.80 3.89 -9.96
N GLU A 316 -22.43 5.01 -10.30
CA GLU A 316 -21.71 6.29 -10.39
C GLU A 316 -21.45 6.82 -8.96
N PRO A 317 -20.20 7.14 -8.58
CA PRO A 317 -19.91 7.64 -7.24
C PRO A 317 -20.62 8.96 -6.94
N ALA A 318 -21.07 9.14 -5.69
CA ALA A 318 -21.73 10.37 -5.24
C ALA A 318 -20.81 11.62 -5.26
N ILE A 319 -19.51 11.43 -5.52
CA ILE A 319 -18.51 12.49 -5.72
C ILE A 319 -17.99 12.34 -7.15
N ALA A 320 -18.27 13.32 -8.02
CA ALA A 320 -17.88 13.27 -9.42
C ALA A 320 -16.35 13.16 -9.57
N VAL A 321 -15.89 12.11 -10.24
CA VAL A 321 -14.47 11.84 -10.47
C VAL A 321 -14.05 12.35 -11.84
N ALA A 322 -12.94 13.09 -11.91
CA ALA A 322 -12.37 13.50 -13.20
C ALA A 322 -11.89 12.28 -13.99
N ALA A 323 -12.40 12.11 -15.22
CA ALA A 323 -12.07 10.99 -16.10
C ALA A 323 -10.55 10.88 -16.34
N GLY A 324 -10.03 9.66 -16.28
CA GLY A 324 -8.63 9.33 -16.55
C GLY A 324 -7.70 9.24 -15.34
N PHE A 325 -6.49 8.74 -15.62
CA PHE A 325 -5.46 8.42 -14.64
C PHE A 325 -4.32 9.43 -14.68
N SER A 326 -4.06 10.11 -13.56
CA SER A 326 -2.87 10.95 -13.42
C SER A 326 -1.58 10.12 -13.55
N PRO A 327 -0.51 10.61 -14.21
CA PRO A 327 0.71 9.83 -14.47
C PRO A 327 1.41 9.26 -13.22
N TRP A 328 1.20 9.86 -12.04
CA TRP A 328 1.72 9.33 -10.77
C TRP A 328 1.17 7.94 -10.45
N ILE A 329 -0.03 7.60 -10.94
CA ILE A 329 -0.70 6.31 -10.71
C ILE A 329 -0.03 5.21 -11.51
N GLY A 330 0.31 5.46 -12.78
CA GLY A 330 1.06 4.50 -13.59
C GLY A 330 2.45 4.22 -13.04
N TRP A 331 3.14 5.28 -12.57
CA TRP A 331 4.40 5.13 -11.83
C TRP A 331 4.23 4.33 -10.54
N GLN A 332 3.23 4.65 -9.72
CA GLN A 332 2.94 3.94 -8.47
C GLN A 332 2.60 2.47 -8.71
N HIS A 333 1.81 2.16 -9.72
CA HIS A 333 1.47 0.80 -10.13
C HIS A 333 2.72 0.01 -10.52
N PHE A 334 3.55 0.57 -11.42
CA PHE A 334 4.83 -0.05 -11.81
C PHE A 334 5.75 -0.28 -10.61
N PHE A 335 5.98 0.75 -9.78
CA PHE A 335 6.93 0.66 -8.69
C PHE A 335 6.45 -0.26 -7.56
N ASN A 336 5.15 -0.28 -7.26
CA ASN A 336 4.57 -1.26 -6.35
C ASN A 336 4.68 -2.71 -6.89
N ALA A 337 4.44 -2.93 -8.19
CA ALA A 337 4.62 -4.25 -8.81
C ALA A 337 6.09 -4.70 -8.76
N PHE A 338 7.04 -3.79 -9.04
CA PHE A 338 8.47 -4.01 -8.91
C PHE A 338 8.87 -4.43 -7.48
N LEU A 339 8.37 -3.72 -6.46
CA LEU A 339 8.63 -4.05 -5.06
C LEU A 339 7.99 -5.39 -4.67
N MET A 340 6.71 -5.62 -4.99
CA MET A 340 6.00 -6.86 -4.69
C MET A 340 6.71 -8.09 -5.23
N VAL A 341 7.20 -8.05 -6.47
CA VAL A 341 7.96 -9.16 -7.10
C VAL A 341 9.23 -9.49 -6.31
N LEU A 342 9.94 -8.48 -5.80
CA LEU A 342 11.15 -8.67 -4.99
C LEU A 342 10.83 -9.07 -3.53
N ILE A 343 9.75 -8.54 -2.94
CA ILE A 343 9.29 -8.83 -1.57
C ILE A 343 8.79 -10.27 -1.46
N ILE A 344 7.90 -10.71 -2.36
CA ILE A 344 7.38 -12.09 -2.38
C ILE A 344 8.53 -13.08 -2.50
N ARG A 345 9.49 -12.83 -3.40
CA ARG A 345 10.68 -13.68 -3.56
C ARG A 345 11.56 -13.68 -2.30
N SER A 346 11.90 -12.52 -1.76
CA SER A 346 12.80 -12.43 -0.60
C SER A 346 12.17 -13.04 0.66
N GLY A 347 10.86 -12.89 0.86
CA GLY A 347 10.10 -13.56 1.91
C GLY A 347 10.09 -15.09 1.75
N LEU A 348 9.93 -15.59 0.52
CA LEU A 348 10.08 -17.04 0.22
C LEU A 348 11.50 -17.55 0.47
N GLN A 349 12.54 -16.76 0.17
CA GLN A 349 13.94 -17.08 0.50
C GLN A 349 14.15 -17.12 2.02
N VAL A 350 13.72 -16.10 2.77
CA VAL A 350 13.78 -16.06 4.24
C VAL A 350 13.04 -17.24 4.88
N ARG A 351 11.90 -17.65 4.34
CA ARG A 351 11.12 -18.81 4.83
C ARG A 351 11.76 -20.16 4.53
N THR A 352 12.67 -20.25 3.56
CA THR A 352 13.29 -21.52 3.12
C THR A 352 14.79 -21.64 3.44
N GLU A 353 15.46 -20.53 3.78
CA GLU A 353 16.88 -20.47 4.15
C GLU A 353 17.14 -21.12 5.53
N LYS A 354 17.52 -22.41 5.53
CA LYS A 354 17.86 -23.14 6.77
C LYS A 354 19.27 -22.85 7.30
N ARG A 355 20.19 -22.36 6.46
CA ARG A 355 21.62 -22.18 6.79
C ARG A 355 22.20 -20.96 6.04
N PRO A 356 21.99 -19.73 6.53
CA PRO A 356 22.56 -18.54 5.90
C PRO A 356 24.09 -18.58 5.86
N THR A 357 24.66 -18.16 4.74
CA THR A 357 26.11 -18.10 4.48
C THR A 357 26.67 -16.68 4.54
N VAL A 358 25.82 -15.67 4.39
CA VAL A 358 26.18 -14.25 4.48
C VAL A 358 25.24 -13.57 5.46
N PHE A 359 25.82 -12.78 6.35
CA PHE A 359 25.12 -12.08 7.43
C PHE A 359 25.39 -10.58 7.36
N TRP A 360 24.46 -9.80 7.90
CA TRP A 360 24.57 -8.37 8.09
C TRP A 360 24.37 -8.02 9.57
N THR A 361 25.11 -7.04 10.06
CA THR A 361 25.02 -6.50 11.42
C THR A 361 24.89 -4.97 11.34
N PRO A 362 23.95 -4.34 12.06
CA PRO A 362 23.80 -2.88 12.09
C PRO A 362 25.08 -2.14 12.52
N ARG A 363 25.16 -0.85 12.17
CA ARG A 363 26.06 0.09 12.87
C ARG A 363 25.57 0.26 14.32
N GLY A 364 26.50 0.38 15.26
CA GLY A 364 26.21 0.46 16.70
C GLY A 364 25.87 -0.90 17.35
N GLU A 365 24.87 -1.63 16.83
CA GLU A 365 24.40 -2.88 17.45
C GLU A 365 25.13 -4.15 16.98
N ALA A 366 26.30 -4.43 17.56
CA ALA A 366 27.07 -5.65 17.28
C ALA A 366 26.28 -6.97 17.52
N LYS A 367 25.26 -6.95 18.38
CA LYS A 367 24.39 -8.11 18.68
C LYS A 367 23.22 -8.27 17.68
N GLY A 368 22.98 -7.31 16.78
CA GLY A 368 21.85 -7.32 15.84
C GLY A 368 22.05 -8.14 14.56
N LYS A 369 22.82 -9.24 14.60
CA LYS A 369 23.23 -10.01 13.41
C LYS A 369 22.06 -10.80 12.78
N ILE A 370 21.77 -10.54 11.52
CA ILE A 370 20.71 -11.20 10.71
C ILE A 370 21.28 -11.75 9.40
N SER A 371 20.52 -12.59 8.65
CA SER A 371 20.95 -13.02 7.31
C SER A 371 20.82 -11.89 6.28
N LEU A 372 21.65 -11.94 5.22
CA LEU A 372 21.58 -10.94 4.14
C LEU A 372 20.21 -10.94 3.44
N ASN A 373 19.54 -12.08 3.35
CA ASN A 373 18.19 -12.17 2.76
C ASN A 373 17.13 -11.52 3.66
N LEU A 374 17.24 -11.66 4.99
CA LEU A 374 16.34 -10.99 5.93
C LEU A 374 16.57 -9.47 5.95
N TRP A 375 17.83 -9.02 5.86
CA TRP A 375 18.15 -7.60 5.68
C TRP A 375 17.54 -7.06 4.36
N PHE A 376 17.67 -7.80 3.26
CA PHE A 376 17.16 -7.37 1.96
C PHE A 376 15.63 -7.30 1.92
N HIS A 377 14.95 -8.33 2.44
CA HIS A 377 13.48 -8.34 2.60
C HIS A 377 13.03 -7.12 3.41
N GLN A 378 13.59 -6.94 4.61
CA GLN A 378 13.26 -5.81 5.49
C GLN A 378 13.50 -4.44 4.85
N SER A 379 14.52 -4.31 3.99
CA SER A 379 14.84 -3.07 3.28
C SER A 379 13.84 -2.77 2.16
N LEU A 380 13.37 -3.80 1.45
CA LEU A 380 12.28 -3.68 0.48
C LEU A 380 10.95 -3.35 1.18
N ASP A 381 10.66 -3.97 2.32
CA ASP A 381 9.46 -3.71 3.11
C ASP A 381 9.41 -2.23 3.55
N ILE A 382 10.52 -1.67 4.03
CA ILE A 382 10.62 -0.26 4.41
C ILE A 382 10.38 0.66 3.20
N LEU A 383 10.99 0.35 2.05
CA LEU A 383 10.79 1.11 0.81
C LEU A 383 9.33 1.02 0.32
N TRP A 384 8.69 -0.13 0.48
CA TRP A 384 7.28 -0.36 0.15
C TRP A 384 6.32 0.36 1.12
N LEU A 385 6.64 0.41 2.42
CA LEU A 385 5.87 1.21 3.39
C LEU A 385 5.97 2.71 3.10
N VAL A 386 7.16 3.23 2.81
CA VAL A 386 7.35 4.63 2.39
C VAL A 386 6.57 4.90 1.10
N ASN A 387 6.64 3.99 0.13
CA ASN A 387 5.88 4.13 -1.10
C ASN A 387 4.36 4.08 -0.88
N GLY A 388 3.87 3.21 0.01
CA GLY A 388 2.47 3.12 0.40
C GLY A 388 1.96 4.38 1.08
N VAL A 389 2.77 5.01 1.95
CA VAL A 389 2.44 6.33 2.53
C VAL A 389 2.35 7.41 1.44
N ILE A 390 3.30 7.46 0.49
CA ILE A 390 3.25 8.40 -0.64
C ILE A 390 2.01 8.15 -1.50
N PHE A 391 1.69 6.89 -1.81
CA PHE A 391 0.50 6.50 -2.56
C PHE A 391 -0.78 6.97 -1.85
N VAL A 392 -0.94 6.68 -0.56
CA VAL A 392 -2.13 7.07 0.23
C VAL A 392 -2.26 8.60 0.29
N VAL A 393 -1.17 9.33 0.50
CA VAL A 393 -1.21 10.82 0.49
C VAL A 393 -1.64 11.35 -0.88
N LEU A 394 -1.04 10.88 -1.99
CA LEU A 394 -1.42 11.31 -3.34
C LEU A 394 -2.87 10.93 -3.68
N LEU A 395 -3.31 9.74 -3.28
CA LEU A 395 -4.66 9.22 -3.50
C LEU A 395 -5.74 10.12 -2.86
N PHE A 396 -5.52 10.59 -1.62
CA PHE A 396 -6.43 11.53 -0.97
C PHE A 396 -6.29 12.96 -1.49
N VAL A 397 -5.07 13.48 -1.61
CA VAL A 397 -4.81 14.87 -2.07
C VAL A 397 -5.33 15.12 -3.49
N THR A 398 -5.28 14.12 -4.37
CA THR A 398 -5.77 14.23 -5.76
C THR A 398 -7.18 13.69 -5.97
N GLY A 399 -7.94 13.40 -4.90
CA GLY A 399 -9.33 12.91 -4.96
C GLY A 399 -9.54 11.49 -5.52
N HIS A 400 -8.47 10.81 -5.96
CA HIS A 400 -8.55 9.50 -6.61
C HIS A 400 -9.01 8.36 -5.69
N TRP A 401 -9.05 8.58 -4.36
CA TRP A 401 -9.57 7.64 -3.38
C TRP A 401 -11.01 7.18 -3.68
N VAL A 402 -11.85 8.05 -4.27
CA VAL A 402 -13.26 7.78 -4.61
C VAL A 402 -13.42 6.57 -5.54
N ARG A 403 -12.43 6.29 -6.40
CA ARG A 403 -12.47 5.12 -7.31
C ARG A 403 -12.34 3.78 -6.57
N ILE A 404 -11.59 3.75 -5.46
CA ILE A 404 -11.21 2.50 -4.77
C ILE A 404 -11.72 2.39 -3.32
N VAL A 405 -12.55 3.34 -2.88
CA VAL A 405 -13.27 3.31 -1.60
C VAL A 405 -14.77 3.38 -1.91
N PRO A 406 -15.57 2.38 -1.53
CA PRO A 406 -17.01 2.41 -1.80
C PRO A 406 -17.70 3.62 -1.16
N THR A 407 -18.55 4.29 -1.93
CA THR A 407 -19.33 5.47 -1.48
C THR A 407 -20.83 5.22 -1.37
N SER A 408 -21.33 4.09 -1.91
CA SER A 408 -22.71 3.60 -1.72
C SER A 408 -22.73 2.13 -1.29
N TRP A 409 -23.80 1.72 -0.60
CA TRP A 409 -24.09 0.31 -0.30
C TRP A 409 -24.46 -0.51 -1.55
N GLU A 410 -24.80 0.16 -2.66
CA GLU A 410 -25.01 -0.45 -3.99
C GLU A 410 -23.79 -1.21 -4.51
N VAL A 411 -22.59 -0.98 -3.95
CA VAL A 411 -21.39 -1.75 -4.26
C VAL A 411 -21.58 -3.25 -4.04
N PHE A 412 -22.38 -3.68 -3.06
CA PHE A 412 -22.55 -5.10 -2.72
C PHE A 412 -23.41 -5.88 -3.74
N PRO A 413 -24.64 -5.45 -4.09
CA PRO A 413 -25.40 -6.11 -5.15
C PRO A 413 -24.70 -5.99 -6.52
N ASN A 414 -24.12 -4.83 -6.86
CA ASN A 414 -23.36 -4.70 -8.11
C ASN A 414 -22.11 -5.61 -8.16
N ALA A 415 -21.42 -5.82 -7.03
CA ALA A 415 -20.29 -6.76 -6.99
C ALA A 415 -20.75 -8.22 -7.15
N LEU A 416 -21.96 -8.56 -6.71
CA LEU A 416 -22.57 -9.86 -6.98
C LEU A 416 -22.92 -10.01 -8.47
N SER A 417 -23.51 -8.98 -9.10
CA SER A 417 -23.76 -8.96 -10.56
C SER A 417 -22.47 -9.17 -11.34
N ALA A 418 -21.42 -8.38 -11.05
CA ALA A 418 -20.12 -8.50 -11.70
C ALA A 418 -19.48 -9.88 -11.46
N ALA A 419 -19.60 -10.46 -10.26
CA ALA A 419 -19.11 -11.81 -9.97
C ALA A 419 -19.83 -12.89 -10.79
N LEU A 420 -21.16 -12.80 -10.93
CA LEU A 420 -21.95 -13.75 -11.74
C LEU A 420 -21.64 -13.60 -13.23
N GLN A 421 -21.48 -12.37 -13.72
CA GLN A 421 -21.02 -12.02 -15.08
C GLN A 421 -19.62 -12.63 -15.38
N TYR A 422 -18.64 -12.41 -14.49
CA TYR A 422 -17.31 -13.02 -14.64
C TYR A 422 -17.35 -14.56 -14.64
N VAL A 423 -18.17 -15.20 -13.81
CA VAL A 423 -18.31 -16.68 -13.77
C VAL A 423 -19.06 -17.22 -14.99
N SER A 424 -19.99 -16.45 -15.59
CA SER A 424 -20.74 -16.87 -16.77
C SER A 424 -19.96 -16.70 -18.08
N PHE A 425 -18.79 -16.06 -18.05
CA PHE A 425 -18.02 -15.59 -19.22
C PHE A 425 -18.81 -14.58 -20.08
N ASP A 426 -19.74 -13.84 -19.46
CA ASP A 426 -20.43 -12.69 -20.04
C ASP A 426 -19.91 -11.44 -19.31
N TRP A 427 -18.83 -10.86 -19.85
CA TRP A 427 -17.98 -9.92 -19.10
C TRP A 427 -18.70 -8.61 -18.74
N PRO A 428 -18.52 -8.06 -17.53
CA PRO A 428 -19.03 -6.74 -17.18
C PRO A 428 -18.51 -5.67 -18.16
N HIS A 429 -19.26 -4.58 -18.32
CA HIS A 429 -18.75 -3.42 -19.03
C HIS A 429 -17.67 -2.71 -18.18
N GLU A 430 -16.46 -2.58 -18.72
CA GLU A 430 -15.29 -2.10 -17.97
C GLU A 430 -15.05 -0.60 -18.22
N ASN A 431 -15.73 0.26 -17.46
CA ASN A 431 -15.58 1.72 -17.55
C ASN A 431 -14.35 2.28 -16.80
N GLY A 432 -13.28 1.49 -16.65
CA GLY A 432 -12.13 1.73 -15.76
C GLY A 432 -11.46 3.11 -15.86
N TRP A 433 -11.55 3.79 -17.01
CA TRP A 433 -11.10 5.18 -17.19
C TRP A 433 -11.87 6.19 -16.31
N ASN A 434 -13.15 5.94 -16.08
CA ASN A 434 -14.01 6.73 -15.21
C ASN A 434 -14.04 6.09 -13.82
N ASN A 435 -14.63 4.88 -13.72
CA ASN A 435 -14.93 4.16 -12.49
C ASN A 435 -14.61 2.67 -12.65
N TYR A 436 -14.30 1.97 -11.56
CA TYR A 436 -14.13 0.52 -11.57
C TYR A 436 -15.46 -0.18 -11.27
N ASN A 437 -15.70 -1.35 -11.87
CA ASN A 437 -16.85 -2.16 -11.47
C ASN A 437 -16.75 -2.57 -9.99
N SER A 438 -17.89 -2.84 -9.37
CA SER A 438 -17.98 -2.92 -7.90
C SER A 438 -17.19 -4.07 -7.30
N LEU A 439 -16.99 -5.18 -8.04
CA LEU A 439 -16.14 -6.28 -7.60
C LEU A 439 -14.65 -5.89 -7.63
N GLN A 440 -14.21 -5.19 -8.69
CA GLN A 440 -12.86 -4.60 -8.75
C GLN A 440 -12.66 -3.58 -7.62
N GLN A 441 -13.62 -2.67 -7.40
CA GLN A 441 -13.56 -1.68 -6.33
C GLN A 441 -13.39 -2.32 -4.95
N LEU A 442 -14.18 -3.36 -4.62
CA LEU A 442 -14.03 -4.10 -3.35
C LEU A 442 -12.69 -4.85 -3.27
N ALA A 443 -12.21 -5.43 -4.38
CA ALA A 443 -10.91 -6.11 -4.41
C ALA A 443 -9.74 -5.13 -4.20
N TYR A 444 -9.80 -3.93 -4.79
CA TYR A 444 -8.81 -2.89 -4.59
C TYR A 444 -8.89 -2.30 -3.19
N PHE A 445 -10.09 -2.04 -2.66
CA PHE A 445 -10.29 -1.60 -1.28
C PHE A 445 -9.67 -2.59 -0.29
N ALA A 446 -10.00 -3.88 -0.41
CA ALA A 446 -9.46 -4.93 0.44
C ALA A 446 -7.93 -5.05 0.30
N THR A 447 -7.38 -4.94 -0.91
CA THR A 447 -5.94 -5.04 -1.15
C THR A 447 -5.18 -3.86 -0.53
N VAL A 448 -5.66 -2.62 -0.73
CA VAL A 448 -4.99 -1.37 -0.32
C VAL A 448 -5.21 -1.04 1.16
N PHE A 449 -6.43 -1.20 1.68
CA PHE A 449 -6.79 -0.73 3.03
C PHE A 449 -6.93 -1.85 4.07
N ILE A 450 -6.87 -3.13 3.68
CA ILE A 450 -6.94 -4.27 4.62
C ILE A 450 -5.67 -5.12 4.52
N ALA A 451 -5.41 -5.76 3.36
CA ALA A 451 -4.31 -6.69 3.20
C ALA A 451 -2.93 -6.02 3.35
N ALA A 452 -2.73 -4.85 2.76
CA ALA A 452 -1.47 -4.10 2.87
C ALA A 452 -1.18 -3.61 4.32
N PRO A 453 -2.13 -2.96 5.04
CA PRO A 453 -1.94 -2.66 6.47
C PRO A 453 -1.70 -3.90 7.34
N LEU A 454 -2.40 -5.02 7.10
CA LEU A 454 -2.14 -6.26 7.84
C LEU A 454 -0.76 -6.85 7.53
N ALA A 455 -0.27 -6.76 6.28
CA ALA A 455 1.10 -7.13 5.92
C ALA A 455 2.13 -6.24 6.64
N ALA A 456 1.89 -4.94 6.70
CA ALA A 456 2.72 -3.97 7.41
C ALA A 456 2.81 -4.28 8.91
N ILE A 457 1.66 -4.48 9.57
CA ILE A 457 1.57 -4.77 11.01
C ILE A 457 2.26 -6.11 11.35
N THR A 458 1.99 -7.16 10.58
CA THR A 458 2.57 -8.49 10.79
C THR A 458 4.07 -8.53 10.47
N GLY A 459 4.51 -7.83 9.42
CA GLY A 459 5.92 -7.68 9.06
C GLY A 459 6.70 -6.90 10.11
N PHE A 460 6.20 -5.74 10.53
CA PHE A 460 6.79 -4.95 11.61
C PHE A 460 6.89 -5.75 12.92
N ARG A 461 5.90 -6.60 13.24
CA ARG A 461 5.95 -7.46 14.43
C ARG A 461 7.05 -8.51 14.41
N MET A 462 7.45 -8.97 13.23
CA MET A 462 8.56 -9.91 13.01
C MET A 462 9.90 -9.22 12.73
N SER A 463 9.90 -7.89 12.54
CA SER A 463 11.09 -7.09 12.25
C SER A 463 12.10 -7.05 13.39
N GLY A 464 13.34 -6.70 13.05
CA GLY A 464 14.36 -6.34 14.05
C GLY A 464 14.07 -5.00 14.77
N LEU A 465 13.09 -4.22 14.30
CA LEU A 465 12.70 -2.91 14.84
C LEU A 465 11.68 -3.00 15.98
N TRP A 466 11.09 -4.18 16.22
CA TRP A 466 10.11 -4.36 17.29
C TRP A 466 10.73 -4.09 18.68
N PRO A 467 10.10 -3.28 19.55
CA PRO A 467 10.68 -2.88 20.83
C PRO A 467 10.79 -4.05 21.82
N LYS A 468 11.99 -4.65 21.89
CA LYS A 468 12.31 -5.83 22.71
C LYS A 468 11.99 -5.71 24.21
N LYS A 469 11.90 -4.48 24.75
CA LYS A 469 11.54 -4.18 26.15
C LYS A 469 10.03 -4.00 26.39
N ALA A 470 9.20 -4.00 25.34
CA ALA A 470 7.75 -3.80 25.45
C ALA A 470 7.03 -5.13 25.72
N GLU A 471 7.18 -5.67 26.92
CA GLU A 471 6.62 -6.99 27.30
C GLU A 471 5.09 -7.02 27.23
N LYS A 472 4.40 -6.00 27.76
CA LYS A 472 2.92 -5.89 27.68
C LYS A 472 2.42 -5.94 26.23
N LEU A 473 3.08 -5.21 25.33
CA LEU A 473 2.75 -5.18 23.90
C LEU A 473 3.06 -6.52 23.22
N SER A 474 4.19 -7.15 23.59
CA SER A 474 4.62 -8.44 23.03
C SER A 474 3.77 -9.62 23.53
N LYS A 475 3.14 -9.50 24.71
CA LYS A 475 2.13 -10.42 25.24
C LYS A 475 0.75 -10.22 24.59
N ALA A 476 0.35 -8.96 24.35
CA ALA A 476 -0.88 -8.64 23.65
C ALA A 476 -0.85 -9.05 22.16
N TYR A 477 0.32 -8.98 21.52
CA TYR A 477 0.53 -9.47 20.15
C TYR A 477 1.75 -10.41 20.09
N PRO A 478 1.55 -11.74 20.17
CA PRO A 478 2.65 -12.72 20.03
C PRO A 478 3.20 -12.83 18.60
N VAL A 479 4.43 -13.34 18.44
CA VAL A 479 5.10 -13.51 17.13
C VAL A 479 4.40 -14.59 16.30
N GLU A 480 3.80 -15.55 16.99
CA GLU A 480 3.14 -16.75 16.45
C GLU A 480 1.95 -16.34 15.59
N TRP A 481 1.13 -15.41 16.09
CA TRP A 481 0.01 -14.81 15.35
C TRP A 481 0.48 -14.00 14.14
N ALA A 482 1.53 -13.20 14.28
CA ALA A 482 2.11 -12.46 13.16
C ALA A 482 2.60 -13.40 12.04
N ARG A 483 3.32 -14.46 12.41
CA ARG A 483 3.82 -15.49 11.48
C ARG A 483 2.69 -16.29 10.83
N ALA A 484 1.65 -16.64 11.60
CA ALA A 484 0.49 -17.37 11.14
C ALA A 484 -0.35 -16.58 10.14
N LEU A 485 -0.42 -15.25 10.28
CA LEU A 485 -1.20 -14.37 9.41
C LEU A 485 -0.43 -13.83 8.20
N HIS A 486 0.85 -13.48 8.36
CA HIS A 486 1.67 -12.86 7.30
C HIS A 486 1.85 -13.78 6.06
N PHE A 487 2.06 -15.08 6.28
CA PHE A 487 2.25 -16.01 5.16
C PHE A 487 0.97 -16.21 4.31
N PRO A 488 -0.23 -16.41 4.90
CA PRO A 488 -1.50 -16.30 4.19
C PRO A 488 -1.72 -14.96 3.46
N ILE A 489 -1.33 -13.82 4.03
CA ILE A 489 -1.45 -12.53 3.33
C ILE A 489 -0.54 -12.47 2.09
N MET A 490 0.68 -13.01 2.16
CA MET A 490 1.55 -13.14 0.98
C MET A 490 0.91 -14.06 -0.08
N LEU A 491 0.27 -15.16 0.32
CA LEU A 491 -0.49 -16.01 -0.61
C LEU A 491 -1.71 -15.30 -1.21
N TYR A 492 -2.41 -14.46 -0.44
CA TYR A 492 -3.49 -13.61 -0.94
C TYR A 492 -2.98 -12.62 -2.00
N PHE A 493 -1.86 -11.94 -1.77
CA PHE A 493 -1.27 -11.06 -2.79
C PHE A 493 -0.88 -11.83 -4.06
N VAL A 494 -0.30 -13.03 -3.94
CA VAL A 494 0.02 -13.87 -5.12
C VAL A 494 -1.26 -14.25 -5.88
N ALA A 495 -2.33 -14.67 -5.19
CA ALA A 495 -3.60 -15.00 -5.82
C ALA A 495 -4.27 -13.78 -6.48
N PHE A 496 -4.26 -12.63 -5.81
CA PHE A 496 -4.76 -11.36 -6.33
C PHE A 496 -3.99 -10.94 -7.59
N ILE A 497 -2.65 -10.99 -7.57
CA ILE A 497 -1.81 -10.63 -8.73
C ILE A 497 -2.12 -11.55 -9.94
N ILE A 498 -2.29 -12.86 -9.72
CA ILE A 498 -2.63 -13.80 -10.78
C ILE A 498 -4.02 -13.48 -11.38
N ALA A 499 -5.03 -13.29 -10.53
CA ALA A 499 -6.40 -12.98 -10.97
C ALA A 499 -6.49 -11.61 -11.66
N HIS A 500 -5.83 -10.59 -11.10
CA HIS A 500 -5.78 -9.24 -11.66
C HIS A 500 -5.12 -9.22 -13.04
N ILE A 501 -3.96 -9.87 -13.20
CA ILE A 501 -3.30 -9.99 -14.52
C ILE A 501 -4.20 -10.76 -15.49
N ALA A 502 -4.81 -11.87 -15.07
CA ALA A 502 -5.72 -12.63 -15.93
C ALA A 502 -6.89 -11.78 -16.45
N LEU A 503 -7.55 -11.01 -15.57
CA LEU A 503 -8.62 -10.08 -15.98
C LEU A 503 -8.08 -8.98 -16.90
N VAL A 504 -6.95 -8.34 -16.59
CA VAL A 504 -6.30 -7.35 -17.46
C VAL A 504 -6.09 -7.87 -18.88
N MET A 505 -5.66 -9.14 -19.04
CA MET A 505 -5.51 -9.78 -20.35
C MET A 505 -6.85 -10.03 -21.05
N LEU A 506 -7.88 -10.47 -20.31
CA LEU A 506 -9.15 -10.95 -20.86
C LEU A 506 -10.14 -9.82 -21.17
N THR A 507 -10.19 -8.75 -20.36
CA THR A 507 -11.21 -7.70 -20.45
C THR A 507 -10.78 -6.47 -21.27
N GLY A 508 -9.89 -6.66 -22.26
CA GLY A 508 -9.47 -5.60 -23.18
C GLY A 508 -8.00 -5.19 -23.08
N PHE A 509 -7.08 -6.17 -22.96
CA PHE A 509 -5.62 -6.06 -22.87
C PHE A 509 -4.99 -4.70 -23.26
N LEU A 510 -5.09 -4.29 -24.53
CA LEU A 510 -4.43 -3.06 -25.00
C LEU A 510 -5.01 -1.79 -24.36
N ARG A 511 -6.33 -1.69 -24.17
CA ARG A 511 -6.93 -0.55 -23.44
C ARG A 511 -6.47 -0.54 -21.99
N ASN A 512 -6.53 -1.68 -21.32
CA ASN A 512 -6.12 -1.85 -19.92
C ASN A 512 -4.64 -1.48 -19.70
N LEU A 513 -3.74 -1.89 -20.60
CA LEU A 513 -2.33 -1.47 -20.56
C LEU A 513 -2.14 0.02 -20.85
N ASN A 514 -2.92 0.64 -21.73
CA ASN A 514 -2.83 2.09 -21.97
C ASN A 514 -3.35 2.93 -20.81
N HIS A 515 -4.39 2.48 -20.09
CA HIS A 515 -4.84 3.10 -18.84
C HIS A 515 -3.72 3.10 -17.79
N MET A 516 -3.07 1.95 -17.58
CA MET A 516 -2.06 1.77 -16.52
C MET A 516 -0.66 2.30 -16.85
N PHE A 517 -0.19 2.14 -18.09
CA PHE A 517 1.21 2.39 -18.47
C PHE A 517 1.40 3.56 -19.46
N ALA A 518 0.32 4.13 -20.00
CA ALA A 518 0.38 5.29 -20.90
C ALA A 518 -0.58 6.43 -20.53
N SER A 519 -1.37 6.30 -19.45
CA SER A 519 -2.36 7.28 -18.99
C SER A 519 -3.28 7.82 -20.10
N GLN A 520 -3.77 6.95 -20.99
CA GLN A 520 -4.67 7.31 -22.10
C GLN A 520 -5.78 6.27 -22.31
N ASP A 521 -7.01 6.69 -22.59
CA ASP A 521 -8.06 5.78 -23.09
C ASP A 521 -7.94 5.59 -24.61
N ALA A 522 -7.03 4.71 -25.01
CA ALA A 522 -6.82 4.37 -26.42
C ALA A 522 -6.45 2.90 -26.60
N VAL A 523 -6.80 2.32 -27.74
CA VAL A 523 -6.41 0.95 -28.13
C VAL A 523 -5.16 1.03 -29.00
N THR A 524 -4.01 1.28 -28.37
CA THR A 524 -2.71 1.46 -29.04
C THR A 524 -1.62 0.55 -28.45
N TRP A 525 -0.44 0.52 -29.06
CA TRP A 525 0.70 -0.27 -28.57
C TRP A 525 1.59 0.46 -27.55
N THR A 526 1.32 1.73 -27.22
CA THR A 526 2.14 2.54 -26.31
C THR A 526 2.26 1.92 -24.91
N GLY A 527 1.14 1.67 -24.23
CA GLY A 527 1.12 1.03 -22.92
C GLY A 527 1.71 -0.38 -22.92
N PHE A 528 1.61 -1.10 -24.05
CA PHE A 528 2.26 -2.40 -24.22
C PHE A 528 3.78 -2.30 -24.19
N TRP A 529 4.39 -1.39 -24.96
CA TRP A 529 5.85 -1.26 -24.98
C TRP A 529 6.42 -0.73 -23.66
N VAL A 530 5.69 0.16 -22.97
CA VAL A 530 6.05 0.61 -21.61
C VAL A 530 5.95 -0.56 -20.61
N PHE A 531 4.90 -1.38 -20.67
CA PHE A 531 4.77 -2.60 -19.87
C PHE A 531 5.92 -3.59 -20.11
N ILE A 532 6.31 -3.84 -21.37
CA ILE A 532 7.47 -4.69 -21.69
C ILE A 532 8.77 -4.09 -21.10
N ALA A 533 8.98 -2.78 -21.19
CA ALA A 533 10.13 -2.12 -20.55
C ALA A 533 10.11 -2.27 -19.02
N SER A 534 8.95 -2.11 -18.38
CA SER A 534 8.75 -2.39 -16.95
C SER A 534 9.10 -3.83 -16.57
N LEU A 535 8.68 -4.83 -17.36
CA LEU A 535 9.05 -6.23 -17.14
C LEU A 535 10.56 -6.47 -17.26
N VAL A 536 11.23 -5.81 -18.21
CA VAL A 536 12.70 -5.89 -18.37
C VAL A 536 13.41 -5.29 -17.14
N VAL A 537 12.97 -4.13 -16.63
CA VAL A 537 13.53 -3.53 -15.41
C VAL A 537 13.34 -4.43 -14.19
N ILE A 538 12.15 -5.05 -14.05
CA ILE A 538 11.86 -6.01 -12.97
C ILE A 538 12.75 -7.26 -13.10
N ALA A 539 12.95 -7.80 -14.31
CA ALA A 539 13.82 -8.93 -14.57
C ALA A 539 15.30 -8.62 -14.27
N ILE A 540 15.78 -7.43 -14.63
CA ILE A 540 17.13 -6.95 -14.29
C ILE A 540 17.30 -6.87 -12.77
N ALA A 541 16.36 -6.25 -12.06
CA ALA A 541 16.40 -6.17 -10.58
C ALA A 541 16.32 -7.54 -9.91
N TRP A 542 15.53 -8.47 -10.45
CA TRP A 542 15.49 -9.87 -10.02
C TRP A 542 16.86 -10.57 -10.22
N VAL A 543 17.52 -10.38 -11.36
CA VAL A 543 18.87 -10.93 -11.57
C VAL A 543 19.90 -10.24 -10.66
N ALA A 544 19.77 -8.95 -10.41
CA ALA A 544 20.63 -8.17 -9.52
C ALA A 544 20.41 -8.49 -8.02
N ALA A 545 19.26 -9.01 -7.62
CA ALA A 545 18.97 -9.50 -6.27
C ALA A 545 19.73 -10.82 -5.96
N ARG A 546 21.06 -10.76 -5.98
CA ARG A 546 22.01 -11.85 -5.66
C ARG A 546 23.01 -11.35 -4.62
N PRO A 547 23.54 -12.22 -3.73
CA PRO A 547 24.45 -11.80 -2.65
C PRO A 547 25.67 -10.98 -3.10
N LEU A 548 26.21 -11.22 -4.30
CA LEU A 548 27.36 -10.47 -4.85
C LEU A 548 27.07 -8.97 -5.05
N VAL A 549 25.83 -8.59 -5.38
CA VAL A 549 25.41 -7.20 -5.58
C VAL A 549 24.82 -6.62 -4.28
N LEU A 550 24.08 -7.43 -3.53
CA LEU A 550 23.46 -7.01 -2.27
C LEU A 550 24.48 -6.76 -1.15
N ALA A 551 25.58 -7.52 -1.09
CA ALA A 551 26.59 -7.36 -0.03
C ALA A 551 27.33 -6.01 -0.08
N PRO A 552 27.78 -5.48 -1.23
CA PRO A 552 28.26 -4.10 -1.35
C PRO A 552 27.26 -3.05 -0.83
N ILE A 553 25.99 -3.15 -1.22
CA ILE A 553 24.94 -2.21 -0.80
C ILE A 553 24.73 -2.30 0.71
N ALA A 554 24.64 -3.51 1.27
CA ALA A 554 24.44 -3.73 2.70
C ALA A 554 25.61 -3.19 3.57
N LYS A 555 26.85 -3.13 3.05
CA LYS A 555 28.00 -2.48 3.72
C LYS A 555 27.82 -0.97 3.91
N VAL A 556 27.00 -0.31 3.09
CA VAL A 556 26.66 1.12 3.26
C VAL A 556 25.85 1.36 4.54
N PHE A 557 25.14 0.34 5.03
CA PHE A 557 24.26 0.44 6.21
C PHE A 557 24.79 -0.31 7.45
N GLY A 558 25.76 -1.21 7.30
CA GLY A 558 26.25 -2.07 8.39
C GLY A 558 27.53 -2.82 8.05
N LYS A 559 27.86 -3.84 8.84
CA LYS A 559 28.96 -4.77 8.56
C LYS A 559 28.40 -6.04 7.93
N VAL A 560 29.00 -6.50 6.83
CA VAL A 560 28.67 -7.77 6.18
C VAL A 560 29.76 -8.79 6.44
N SER A 561 29.40 -9.98 6.93
CA SER A 561 30.32 -11.08 7.19
C SER A 561 29.90 -12.34 6.44
N GLY A 562 30.87 -13.12 5.98
CA GLY A 562 30.64 -14.53 5.65
C GLY A 562 30.29 -15.37 6.89
N ARG A 563 30.15 -16.68 6.65
CA ARG A 563 30.19 -17.75 7.63
C ARG A 563 31.63 -18.22 7.81
#